data_AF-K7FSQ5-F1
#
_entry.id   AF-K7FSQ5-F1
#
_cell.length_a   1.000
_cell.length_b   1.000
_cell.length_c   1.000
_cell.angle_alpha   90.00
_cell.angle_beta   90.00
_cell.angle_gamma   90.00
#
_symmetry.space_group_name_H-M   'P 1'
#
loop_
_entity.id
_entity.type
_entity.pdbx_description
1 polymer ?
#
loop_
_entity_poly.entity_id
_entity_poly.type
_entity_poly.pdbx_seq_one_letter_code
_entity_poly.pdbx_strand_id
1 'polypeptide(L)'
;MYESWVPKLVDALYKREPDSNVIVVDWLSRAQQHYPVSAAYTKLVGKDVARFIDWMEEQFSYPLDNLHLLGYSLGAHAAGIAGSLTKNKINRITGLDPAGPNFEYAEATTRLSPDDADFVDVLHTYTRGSPDRSIGIQKPVGHIDIYPNGGGFQPGCNLGEALRLIAEKGLGDVDQLVKCSHERSIHLFIDSLLYKDKTNVAYRCNAKETFEKGLCLSCRKNRCNNLGYTVNKVRAKRNTKMYLKTRSQMPYKVFHYQVKIHFFGKANVTKTNQPFLVSLYGTASESKNIALVLPEISTNKTSSFLVYTEVNIGDLLMLTLQWEKESIFSWSDWWTSYTFDIQRVRVKAGETQKKMVFCSRDGISYLRKGKEAAVFVKCMEKPKKRGPGDLEEKSSQEYSEE
;
A
#
# COMPACT_ATOMS: atom_id res chain seq x y z
N MET A 1 10.74 11.12 28.46
CA MET A 1 11.45 9.95 27.88
C MET A 1 10.93 9.76 26.47
N TYR A 2 11.81 9.52 25.50
CA TYR A 2 11.39 9.27 24.11
C TYR A 2 10.67 7.93 23.97
N GLU A 3 9.81 7.83 22.97
CA GLU A 3 9.17 6.58 22.59
C GLU A 3 10.18 5.62 21.94
N SER A 4 9.90 4.32 21.99
CA SER A 4 10.86 3.28 21.58
C SER A 4 11.26 3.31 20.10
N TRP A 5 10.49 4.01 19.25
CA TRP A 5 10.76 4.10 17.82
C TRP A 5 11.89 5.06 17.47
N VAL A 6 12.15 6.09 18.30
CA VAL A 6 13.17 7.11 18.02
C VAL A 6 14.55 6.48 17.79
N PRO A 7 15.11 5.70 18.73
CA PRO A 7 16.41 5.05 18.51
C PRO A 7 16.39 4.05 17.35
N LYS A 8 15.26 3.37 17.09
CA LYS A 8 15.13 2.42 15.96
C LYS A 8 15.20 3.14 14.62
N LEU A 9 14.57 4.31 14.49
CA LEU A 9 14.61 5.11 13.28
C LEU A 9 16.02 5.68 13.04
N VAL A 10 16.65 6.22 14.09
CA VAL A 10 18.03 6.74 14.02
C VAL A 10 19.01 5.66 13.59
N ASP A 11 18.97 4.47 14.21
CA ASP A 11 19.80 3.33 13.82
C ASP A 11 19.56 2.91 12.36
N ALA A 12 18.30 2.84 11.93
CA ALA A 12 17.97 2.50 10.54
C ALA A 12 18.46 3.55 9.52
N LEU A 13 18.43 4.83 9.89
CA LEU A 13 18.97 5.92 9.07
C LEU A 13 20.48 5.80 8.91
N TYR A 14 21.23 5.59 10.00
CA TYR A 14 22.69 5.38 9.92
C TYR A 14 23.06 4.09 9.18
N LYS A 15 22.25 3.03 9.28
CA LYS A 15 22.44 1.82 8.45
C LYS A 15 22.22 2.10 6.96
N ARG A 16 21.30 3.02 6.62
CA ARG A 16 21.00 3.36 5.23
C ARG A 16 21.98 4.37 4.63
N GLU A 17 22.37 5.37 5.41
CA GLU A 17 23.24 6.51 5.07
C GLU A 17 24.26 6.73 6.20
N PRO A 18 25.36 5.95 6.25
CA PRO A 18 26.33 5.97 7.36
C PRO A 18 27.01 7.33 7.59
N ASP A 19 27.17 8.11 6.52
CA ASP A 19 27.86 9.40 6.54
C ASP A 19 26.90 10.60 6.74
N SER A 20 25.62 10.33 6.99
CA SER A 20 24.61 11.38 7.19
C SER A 20 24.62 11.94 8.61
N ASN A 21 24.02 13.12 8.79
CA ASN A 21 23.77 13.69 10.11
C ASN A 21 22.32 13.44 10.50
N VAL A 22 22.07 12.71 11.60
CA VAL A 22 20.72 12.46 12.13
C VAL A 22 20.50 13.32 13.38
N ILE A 23 19.73 14.39 13.24
CA ILE A 23 19.40 15.32 14.32
C ILE A 23 18.01 15.00 14.90
N VAL A 24 17.95 14.70 16.19
CA VAL A 24 16.68 14.49 16.91
C VAL A 24 16.24 15.81 17.55
N VAL A 25 15.07 16.32 17.15
CA VAL A 25 14.50 17.55 17.70
C VAL A 25 13.73 17.23 18.98
N ASP A 26 14.26 17.67 20.13
CA ASP A 26 13.55 17.56 21.41
C ASP A 26 12.57 18.73 21.59
N TRP A 27 11.29 18.40 21.69
CA TRP A 27 10.24 19.33 22.11
C TRP A 27 9.25 18.67 23.09
N LEU A 28 9.73 17.66 23.84
CA LEU A 28 8.90 16.81 24.70
C LEU A 28 8.07 17.61 25.71
N SER A 29 8.62 18.69 26.27
CA SER A 29 7.91 19.56 27.23
C SER A 29 6.65 20.19 26.65
N ARG A 30 6.67 20.56 25.36
CA ARG A 30 5.53 21.08 24.61
C ARG A 30 4.63 19.96 24.08
N ALA A 31 5.18 18.78 23.80
CA ALA A 31 4.41 17.62 23.31
C ALA A 31 3.56 16.97 24.42
N GLN A 32 4.02 17.00 25.67
CA GLN A 32 3.39 16.35 26.84
C GLN A 32 2.30 17.18 27.51
N GLN A 33 1.68 18.11 26.78
CA GLN A 33 0.56 18.91 27.27
C GLN A 33 -0.79 18.29 26.83
N HIS A 34 -1.89 18.87 27.30
CA HIS A 34 -3.22 18.49 26.80
C HIS A 34 -3.29 18.66 25.27
N TYR A 35 -3.87 17.69 24.55
CA TYR A 35 -3.70 17.55 23.10
C TYR A 35 -3.85 18.85 22.27
N PRO A 36 -4.92 19.64 22.39
CA PRO A 36 -5.07 20.90 21.65
C PRO A 36 -3.97 21.92 21.93
N VAL A 37 -3.39 21.90 23.14
CA VAL A 37 -2.27 22.77 23.54
C VAL A 37 -0.99 22.29 22.85
N SER A 38 -0.70 20.98 22.89
CA SER A 38 0.43 20.39 22.15
C SER A 38 0.31 20.61 20.64
N ALA A 39 -0.91 20.51 20.09
CA ALA A 39 -1.21 20.79 18.70
C ALA A 39 -0.92 22.27 18.35
N ALA A 40 -1.31 23.22 19.19
CA ALA A 40 -0.98 24.64 18.99
C ALA A 40 0.54 24.90 19.06
N TYR A 41 1.27 24.16 19.91
CA TYR A 41 2.72 24.30 20.04
C TYR A 41 3.51 23.85 18.81
N THR A 42 2.91 23.09 17.88
CA THR A 42 3.55 22.77 16.58
C THR A 42 4.00 24.03 15.83
N LYS A 43 3.29 25.15 15.99
CA LYS A 43 3.70 26.46 15.44
C LYS A 43 5.00 26.98 16.01
N LEU A 44 5.16 26.89 17.35
CA LEU A 44 6.38 27.34 18.01
C LEU A 44 7.56 26.40 17.68
N VAL A 45 7.31 25.09 17.68
CA VAL A 45 8.34 24.10 17.32
C VAL A 45 8.77 24.27 15.86
N GLY A 46 7.82 24.46 14.94
CA GLY A 46 8.12 24.74 13.53
C GLY A 46 8.97 26.01 13.36
N LYS A 47 8.64 27.08 14.11
CA LYS A 47 9.46 28.31 14.12
C LYS A 47 10.87 28.07 14.67
N ASP A 48 11.01 27.31 15.74
CA ASP A 48 12.32 27.01 16.34
C ASP A 48 13.19 26.18 15.38
N VAL A 49 12.60 25.17 14.70
CA VAL A 49 13.29 24.36 13.69
C VAL A 49 13.65 25.19 12.45
N ALA A 50 12.76 26.04 11.95
CA ALA A 50 13.06 26.92 10.81
C ALA A 50 14.24 27.85 11.10
N ARG A 51 14.26 28.49 12.29
CA ARG A 51 15.37 29.34 12.72
C ARG A 51 16.70 28.58 12.81
N PHE A 52 16.66 27.33 13.25
CA PHE A 52 17.86 26.48 13.29
C PHE A 52 18.35 26.13 11.87
N ILE A 53 17.44 25.82 10.94
CA ILE A 53 17.77 25.54 9.54
C ILE A 53 18.37 26.79 8.88
N ASP A 54 17.73 27.95 9.00
CA ASP A 54 18.23 29.21 8.46
C ASP A 54 19.60 29.57 9.06
N TRP A 55 19.81 29.33 10.36
CA TRP A 55 21.11 29.52 10.99
C TRP A 55 22.18 28.59 10.39
N MET A 56 21.86 27.32 10.11
CA MET A 56 22.82 26.41 9.47
C MET A 56 23.17 26.85 8.03
N GLU A 57 22.17 27.31 7.29
CA GLU A 57 22.36 27.84 5.93
C GLU A 57 23.24 29.10 5.97
N GLU A 58 22.95 30.05 6.85
CA GLU A 58 23.69 31.31 6.94
C GLU A 58 25.11 31.16 7.49
N GLN A 59 25.29 30.37 8.54
CA GLN A 59 26.59 30.29 9.24
C GLN A 59 27.55 29.31 8.59
N PHE A 60 27.04 28.22 8.00
CA PHE A 60 27.89 27.17 7.43
C PHE A 60 27.74 27.03 5.93
N SER A 61 26.89 27.85 5.28
CA SER A 61 26.53 27.65 3.87
C SER A 61 26.00 26.24 3.61
N TYR A 62 25.28 25.65 4.59
CA TYR A 62 24.78 24.29 4.47
C TYR A 62 23.68 24.23 3.38
N PRO A 63 23.83 23.37 2.35
CA PRO A 63 22.86 23.32 1.25
C PRO A 63 21.55 22.66 1.70
N LEU A 64 20.44 23.39 1.63
CA LEU A 64 19.11 22.88 2.01
C LEU A 64 18.59 21.75 1.10
N ASP A 65 19.20 21.58 -0.08
CA ASP A 65 18.99 20.42 -0.96
C ASP A 65 19.40 19.08 -0.32
N ASN A 66 20.25 19.12 0.70
CA ASN A 66 20.66 17.95 1.48
C ASN A 66 19.79 17.74 2.74
N LEU A 67 18.77 18.56 2.96
CA LEU A 67 17.95 18.50 4.17
C LEU A 67 16.65 17.69 3.96
N HIS A 68 16.44 16.68 4.80
CA HIS A 68 15.22 15.88 4.85
C HIS A 68 14.64 15.91 6.27
N LEU A 69 13.46 16.50 6.45
CA LEU A 69 12.72 16.44 7.71
C LEU A 69 11.79 15.23 7.75
N LEU A 70 11.85 14.46 8.84
CA LEU A 70 10.93 13.35 9.11
C LEU A 70 10.09 13.73 10.33
N GLY A 71 8.78 13.86 10.14
CA GLY A 71 7.86 14.24 11.21
C GLY A 71 6.80 13.16 11.43
N TYR A 72 6.64 12.73 12.68
CA TYR A 72 5.61 11.76 13.10
C TYR A 72 4.47 12.46 13.84
N SER A 73 3.23 12.09 13.55
CA SER A 73 2.04 12.62 14.26
C SER A 73 2.01 14.16 14.25
N LEU A 74 1.97 14.83 15.42
CA LEU A 74 2.10 16.29 15.54
C LEU A 74 3.41 16.85 14.94
N GLY A 75 4.50 16.07 14.99
CA GLY A 75 5.79 16.44 14.43
C GLY A 75 5.77 16.60 12.91
N ALA A 76 4.85 15.92 12.21
CA ALA A 76 4.67 16.12 10.77
C ALA A 76 4.21 17.55 10.44
N HIS A 77 3.33 18.11 11.27
CA HIS A 77 2.87 19.49 11.12
C HIS A 77 3.93 20.49 11.55
N ALA A 78 4.68 20.21 12.62
CA ALA A 78 5.84 21.04 12.98
C ALA A 78 6.88 21.09 11.86
N ALA A 79 7.15 19.96 11.18
CA ALA A 79 8.04 19.89 10.02
C ALA A 79 7.51 20.70 8.81
N GLY A 80 6.20 20.61 8.53
CA GLY A 80 5.57 21.43 7.49
C GLY A 80 5.65 22.92 7.78
N ILE A 81 5.28 23.32 9.00
CA ILE A 81 5.39 24.71 9.45
C ILE A 81 6.84 25.18 9.35
N ALA A 82 7.82 24.36 9.75
CA ALA A 82 9.23 24.70 9.61
C ALA A 82 9.62 24.96 8.16
N GLY A 83 9.31 24.04 7.24
CA GLY A 83 9.64 24.21 5.82
C GLY A 83 8.92 25.39 5.15
N SER A 84 7.74 25.79 5.65
CA SER A 84 7.05 27.00 5.18
C SER A 84 7.69 28.31 5.66
N LEU A 85 8.50 28.26 6.73
CA LEU A 85 9.10 29.42 7.39
C LEU A 85 10.59 29.59 7.08
N THR A 86 11.26 28.57 6.53
CA THR A 86 12.65 28.69 6.09
C THR A 86 12.77 29.68 4.93
N LYS A 87 13.89 30.40 4.86
CA LYS A 87 14.12 31.40 3.81
C LYS A 87 14.14 30.79 2.41
N ASN A 88 14.76 29.61 2.28
CA ASN A 88 14.79 28.82 1.07
C ASN A 88 14.05 27.49 1.28
N LYS A 89 13.55 26.90 0.19
CA LYS A 89 12.86 25.61 0.25
C LYS A 89 13.83 24.50 0.61
N ILE A 90 13.40 23.62 1.51
CA ILE A 90 14.14 22.41 1.87
C ILE A 90 13.82 21.27 0.90
N ASN A 91 14.71 20.29 0.78
CA ASN A 91 14.57 19.24 -0.22
C ASN A 91 13.35 18.33 -0.04
N ARG A 92 13.16 17.81 1.19
CA ARG A 92 12.14 16.78 1.44
C ARG A 92 11.54 16.86 2.83
N ILE A 93 10.23 16.64 2.92
CA ILE A 93 9.53 16.33 4.17
C ILE A 93 8.83 14.99 4.02
N THR A 94 9.02 14.10 4.99
CA THR A 94 8.19 12.89 5.10
C THR A 94 7.27 12.99 6.31
N GLY A 95 5.96 12.96 6.07
CA GLY A 95 4.93 12.90 7.09
C GLY A 95 4.57 11.45 7.44
N LEU A 96 4.88 11.03 8.67
CA LEU A 96 4.57 9.70 9.19
C LEU A 96 3.28 9.79 10.02
N ASP A 97 2.17 9.38 9.40
CA ASP A 97 0.80 9.48 9.91
C ASP A 97 0.50 10.80 10.62
N PRO A 98 0.50 11.95 9.89
CA PRO A 98 0.27 13.26 10.48
C PRO A 98 -1.03 13.30 11.29
N ALA A 99 -1.05 14.04 12.39
CA ALA A 99 -2.20 14.08 13.29
C ALA A 99 -3.48 14.61 12.60
N GLY A 100 -4.63 13.98 12.84
CA GLY A 100 -5.92 14.40 12.31
C GLY A 100 -6.60 15.51 13.10
N PRO A 101 -6.84 15.35 14.41
CA PRO A 101 -7.66 16.30 15.18
C PRO A 101 -6.99 17.68 15.21
N ASN A 102 -7.77 18.75 15.01
CA ASN A 102 -7.30 20.14 14.82
C ASN A 102 -6.58 20.44 13.50
N PHE A 103 -6.22 19.45 12.67
CA PHE A 103 -5.48 19.66 11.42
C PHE A 103 -6.23 19.26 10.14
N GLU A 104 -7.23 18.37 10.21
CA GLU A 104 -8.03 17.94 9.04
C GLU A 104 -8.63 19.14 8.27
N TYR A 105 -9.17 20.11 9.02
CA TYR A 105 -9.76 21.33 8.44
C TYR A 105 -8.85 22.55 8.56
N ALA A 106 -7.60 22.36 8.97
CA ALA A 106 -6.63 23.45 9.05
C ALA A 106 -6.19 23.90 7.65
N GLU A 107 -5.98 25.21 7.52
CA GLU A 107 -5.40 25.85 6.35
C GLU A 107 -3.95 25.40 6.13
N ALA A 108 -3.47 25.45 4.88
CA ALA A 108 -2.11 24.99 4.55
C ALA A 108 -1.01 25.64 5.39
N THR A 109 -1.20 26.89 5.83
CA THR A 109 -0.24 27.65 6.65
C THR A 109 -0.11 27.15 8.10
N THR A 110 -0.98 26.25 8.56
CA THR A 110 -1.01 25.77 9.94
C THR A 110 -0.91 24.25 10.07
N ARG A 111 -0.63 23.55 8.98
CA ARG A 111 -0.41 22.10 8.92
C ARG A 111 0.66 21.76 7.88
N LEU A 112 0.93 20.47 7.72
CA LEU A 112 1.73 19.98 6.61
C LEU A 112 1.00 20.19 5.29
N SER A 113 1.71 20.65 4.27
CA SER A 113 1.22 20.91 2.91
C SER A 113 2.29 20.58 1.86
N PRO A 114 1.92 20.36 0.58
CA PRO A 114 2.90 20.12 -0.48
C PRO A 114 3.84 21.31 -0.74
N ASP A 115 3.45 22.52 -0.34
CA ASP A 115 4.21 23.74 -0.60
C ASP A 115 5.41 23.90 0.35
N ASP A 116 5.41 23.18 1.48
CA ASP A 116 6.35 23.33 2.59
C ASP A 116 7.77 22.83 2.27
N ALA A 117 7.92 22.05 1.20
CA ALA A 117 9.22 21.59 0.72
C ALA A 117 9.21 21.38 -0.78
N ASP A 118 10.37 21.09 -1.33
CA ASP A 118 10.48 20.63 -2.70
C ASP A 118 9.73 19.31 -2.92
N PHE A 119 9.83 18.36 -2.00
CA PHE A 119 9.07 17.13 -2.09
C PHE A 119 8.53 16.67 -0.73
N VAL A 120 7.22 16.75 -0.57
CA VAL A 120 6.48 16.14 0.55
C VAL A 120 5.89 14.78 0.19
N ASP A 121 6.23 13.73 0.95
CA ASP A 121 5.59 12.41 0.89
C ASP A 121 5.00 12.00 2.25
N VAL A 122 3.84 11.34 2.23
CA VAL A 122 3.05 11.10 3.45
C VAL A 122 2.59 9.65 3.51
N LEU A 123 2.72 9.03 4.69
CA LEU A 123 2.16 7.72 5.00
C LEU A 123 0.95 7.89 5.91
N HIS A 124 -0.22 7.44 5.49
CA HIS A 124 -1.45 7.45 6.27
C HIS A 124 -1.77 6.04 6.75
N THR A 125 -1.63 5.77 8.04
CA THR A 125 -1.76 4.41 8.60
C THR A 125 -2.85 4.26 9.65
N TYR A 126 -3.39 5.36 10.20
CA TYR A 126 -4.50 5.29 11.15
C TYR A 126 -5.60 6.35 10.95
N THR A 127 -6.23 6.34 9.77
CA THR A 127 -7.29 7.28 9.38
C THR A 127 -8.71 6.80 9.73
N ARG A 128 -8.87 5.83 10.65
CA ARG A 128 -10.19 5.29 11.01
C ARG A 128 -10.95 6.26 11.90
N GLY A 129 -12.20 6.55 11.53
CA GLY A 129 -13.08 7.45 12.27
C GLY A 129 -13.78 8.44 11.34
N SER A 130 -14.63 9.30 11.89
CA SER A 130 -15.06 10.50 11.18
C SER A 130 -13.86 11.43 10.97
N PRO A 131 -13.86 12.32 9.96
CA PRO A 131 -12.69 13.16 9.63
C PRO A 131 -12.15 13.99 10.80
N ASP A 132 -13.02 14.39 11.73
CA ASP A 132 -12.68 15.14 12.95
C ASP A 132 -12.18 14.26 14.12
N ARG A 133 -12.32 12.93 14.02
CA ARG A 133 -12.04 11.98 15.12
C ARG A 133 -11.02 10.90 14.77
N SER A 134 -10.54 10.85 13.53
CA SER A 134 -9.44 9.95 13.18
C SER A 134 -8.13 10.45 13.78
N ILE A 135 -7.32 9.54 14.32
CA ILE A 135 -6.03 9.89 14.94
C ILE A 135 -5.04 10.40 13.88
N GLY A 136 -4.93 9.71 12.75
CA GLY A 136 -4.24 10.19 11.56
C GLY A 136 -5.16 11.04 10.67
N ILE A 137 -4.58 12.01 9.98
CA ILE A 137 -5.26 12.89 9.02
C ILE A 137 -5.74 12.07 7.80
N GLN A 138 -6.96 12.30 7.33
CA GLN A 138 -7.55 11.56 6.21
C GLN A 138 -7.24 12.22 4.86
N LYS A 139 -7.31 13.56 4.79
CA LYS A 139 -7.02 14.30 3.56
C LYS A 139 -5.56 14.12 3.14
N PRO A 140 -5.30 14.12 1.82
CA PRO A 140 -3.94 14.16 1.32
C PRO A 140 -3.29 15.52 1.64
N VAL A 141 -2.04 15.49 2.08
CA VAL A 141 -1.26 16.67 2.48
C VAL A 141 0.15 16.72 1.86
N GLY A 142 0.53 15.74 1.04
CA GLY A 142 1.80 15.74 0.31
C GLY A 142 1.66 15.75 -1.22
N HIS A 143 2.79 15.69 -1.94
CA HIS A 143 2.78 15.40 -3.37
C HIS A 143 2.33 13.95 -3.64
N ILE A 144 2.77 13.04 -2.76
CA ILE A 144 2.42 11.63 -2.76
C ILE A 144 1.90 11.25 -1.38
N ASP A 145 0.67 10.73 -1.34
CA ASP A 145 -0.02 10.30 -0.13
C ASP A 145 -0.30 8.81 -0.24
N ILE A 146 0.41 8.01 0.54
CA ILE A 146 0.32 6.55 0.51
C ILE A 146 -0.55 6.09 1.68
N TYR A 147 -1.53 5.25 1.39
CA TYR A 147 -2.47 4.68 2.35
C TYR A 147 -2.29 3.16 2.44
N PRO A 148 -1.26 2.66 3.16
CA PRO A 148 -1.07 1.22 3.39
C PRO A 148 -2.32 0.59 3.98
N ASN A 149 -2.74 -0.52 3.39
CA ASN A 149 -3.93 -1.27 3.77
C ASN A 149 -5.24 -0.44 3.72
N GLY A 150 -5.26 0.62 2.91
CA GLY A 150 -6.39 1.56 2.84
C GLY A 150 -6.33 2.70 3.85
N GLY A 151 -5.29 2.74 4.68
CA GLY A 151 -4.98 3.81 5.64
C GLY A 151 -5.78 3.79 6.94
N GLY A 152 -6.92 3.09 6.98
CA GLY A 152 -7.77 3.05 8.18
C GLY A 152 -7.14 2.29 9.34
N PHE A 153 -6.58 1.10 9.10
CA PHE A 153 -6.02 0.25 10.14
C PHE A 153 -5.00 -0.72 9.57
N GLN A 154 -4.01 -1.13 10.38
CA GLN A 154 -2.90 -1.94 9.91
C GLN A 154 -3.00 -3.40 10.37
N PRO A 155 -2.62 -4.37 9.51
CA PRO A 155 -2.55 -5.78 9.90
C PRO A 155 -1.61 -5.97 11.09
N GLY A 156 -1.95 -6.83 12.06
CA GLY A 156 -1.16 -7.02 13.28
C GLY A 156 -1.58 -6.16 14.47
N CYS A 157 -2.49 -5.19 14.29
CA CYS A 157 -2.85 -4.23 15.33
C CYS A 157 -4.26 -4.43 15.93
N ASN A 158 -5.09 -5.36 15.42
CA ASN A 158 -6.53 -5.33 15.68
C ASN A 158 -6.88 -5.75 17.12
N LEU A 159 -8.10 -5.43 17.59
CA LEU A 159 -8.53 -5.71 18.97
C LEU A 159 -8.47 -7.22 19.33
N GLY A 160 -8.54 -8.12 18.34
CA GLY A 160 -8.40 -9.57 18.56
C GLY A 160 -6.97 -9.99 18.89
N GLU A 161 -5.97 -9.49 18.15
CA GLU A 161 -4.56 -9.70 18.47
C GLU A 161 -4.14 -8.94 19.72
N ALA A 162 -4.75 -7.78 19.96
CA ALA A 162 -4.62 -7.02 21.19
C ALA A 162 -5.08 -7.79 22.43
N LEU A 163 -6.28 -8.38 22.39
CA LEU A 163 -6.81 -9.22 23.46
C LEU A 163 -5.92 -10.45 23.68
N ARG A 164 -5.38 -11.03 22.61
CA ARG A 164 -4.39 -12.13 22.69
C ARG A 164 -3.09 -11.69 23.38
N LEU A 165 -2.57 -10.52 23.04
CA LEU A 165 -1.35 -9.95 23.65
C LEU A 165 -1.58 -9.53 25.11
N ILE A 166 -2.73 -8.94 25.44
CA ILE A 166 -3.12 -8.62 26.83
C ILE A 166 -3.25 -9.91 27.66
N ALA A 167 -3.83 -10.97 27.09
CA ALA A 167 -3.90 -12.28 27.74
C ALA A 167 -2.52 -12.92 27.95
N GLU A 168 -1.57 -12.72 27.02
CA GLU A 168 -0.20 -13.24 27.12
C GLU A 168 0.74 -12.37 27.99
N LYS A 169 0.55 -11.05 28.05
CA LYS A 169 1.53 -10.08 28.61
C LYS A 169 0.98 -9.07 29.63
N GLY A 170 -0.32 -9.09 29.93
CA GLY A 170 -0.96 -8.23 30.93
C GLY A 170 -1.41 -6.84 30.41
N LEU A 171 -2.07 -6.07 31.29
CA LEU A 171 -2.75 -4.79 30.98
C LEU A 171 -1.82 -3.55 30.94
N GLY A 172 -0.50 -3.71 31.07
CA GLY A 172 0.44 -2.58 31.16
C GLY A 172 0.58 -1.74 29.88
N ASP A 173 0.21 -2.29 28.72
CA ASP A 173 0.52 -1.76 27.38
C ASP A 173 -0.71 -1.32 26.56
N VAL A 174 -1.83 -1.00 27.20
CA VAL A 174 -3.07 -0.60 26.48
C VAL A 174 -2.87 0.68 25.64
N ASP A 175 -1.95 1.57 26.04
CA ASP A 175 -1.63 2.78 25.25
C ASP A 175 -0.78 2.47 23.99
N GLN A 176 0.09 1.44 24.02
CA GLN A 176 0.77 0.93 22.82
C GLN A 176 -0.22 0.31 21.83
N LEU A 177 -1.31 -0.27 22.34
CA LEU A 177 -2.34 -0.91 21.55
C LEU A 177 -3.11 0.06 20.66
N VAL A 178 -3.42 1.25 21.18
CA VAL A 178 -4.11 2.33 20.44
C VAL A 178 -3.16 2.96 19.42
N LYS A 179 -1.85 3.01 19.71
CA LYS A 179 -0.82 3.61 18.85
C LYS A 179 -0.28 2.67 17.77
N CYS A 180 -0.53 1.35 17.82
CA CYS A 180 0.05 0.37 16.88
C CYS A 180 -0.14 0.74 15.41
N SER A 181 -1.36 1.11 14.99
CA SER A 181 -1.61 1.53 13.60
C SER A 181 -1.01 2.90 13.28
N HIS A 182 -0.90 3.78 14.28
CA HIS A 182 -0.29 5.12 14.13
C HIS A 182 1.23 5.01 13.90
N GLU A 183 1.92 4.28 14.78
CA GLU A 183 3.37 4.06 14.78
C GLU A 183 3.81 3.17 13.61
N ARG A 184 2.89 2.41 12.99
CA ARG A 184 3.20 1.60 11.79
C ARG A 184 3.78 2.44 10.66
N SER A 185 3.42 3.70 10.52
CA SER A 185 4.01 4.61 9.53
C SER A 185 5.53 4.69 9.67
N ILE A 186 6.04 4.82 10.90
CA ILE A 186 7.47 4.85 11.21
C ILE A 186 8.12 3.51 10.85
N HIS A 187 7.52 2.38 11.23
CA HIS A 187 8.08 1.07 10.94
C HIS A 187 8.09 0.73 9.45
N LEU A 188 7.09 1.17 8.69
CA LEU A 188 7.09 1.06 7.22
C LEU A 188 8.21 1.90 6.60
N PHE A 189 8.49 3.08 7.16
CA PHE A 189 9.63 3.88 6.73
C PHE A 189 10.97 3.21 7.08
N ILE A 190 11.12 2.67 8.30
CA ILE A 190 12.29 1.88 8.72
C ILE A 190 12.52 0.68 7.80
N ASP A 191 11.47 -0.08 7.46
CA ASP A 191 11.54 -1.20 6.52
C ASP A 191 12.10 -0.75 5.16
N SER A 192 11.68 0.42 4.67
CA SER A 192 12.19 0.98 3.41
C SER A 192 13.67 1.41 3.47
N LEU A 193 14.20 1.71 4.66
CA LEU A 193 15.61 2.00 4.88
C LEU A 193 16.44 0.71 4.90
N LEU A 194 15.95 -0.32 5.60
CA LEU A 194 16.69 -1.55 5.86
C LEU A 194 16.67 -2.53 4.67
N TYR A 195 15.54 -2.64 3.96
CA TYR A 195 15.34 -3.67 2.93
C TYR A 195 15.28 -3.11 1.51
N LYS A 196 16.42 -2.63 1.00
CA LYS A 196 16.57 -2.05 -0.35
C LYS A 196 15.99 -2.95 -1.46
N ASP A 197 16.28 -4.24 -1.40
CA ASP A 197 15.85 -5.22 -2.42
C ASP A 197 14.39 -5.68 -2.26
N LYS A 198 13.73 -5.31 -1.16
CA LYS A 198 12.33 -5.66 -0.88
C LYS A 198 11.44 -4.43 -0.88
N THR A 199 11.57 -3.58 -1.90
CA THR A 199 10.79 -2.36 -2.01
C THR A 199 9.28 -2.62 -2.03
N ASN A 200 8.54 -1.88 -1.20
CA ASN A 200 7.09 -1.89 -1.15
C ASN A 200 6.55 -0.98 -2.27
N VAL A 201 5.75 -1.53 -3.20
CA VAL A 201 5.20 -0.76 -4.34
C VAL A 201 3.79 -0.30 -4.02
N ALA A 202 3.58 1.01 -4.03
CA ALA A 202 2.28 1.66 -3.90
C ALA A 202 1.70 1.99 -5.28
N TYR A 203 0.37 1.87 -5.41
CA TYR A 203 -0.35 2.05 -6.66
C TYR A 203 -1.36 3.19 -6.56
N ARG A 204 -1.27 4.16 -7.47
CA ARG A 204 -2.20 5.27 -7.59
C ARG A 204 -3.62 4.75 -7.86
N CYS A 205 -4.56 5.19 -7.05
CA CYS A 205 -5.96 4.83 -7.19
C CYS A 205 -6.85 5.97 -6.70
N ASN A 206 -8.09 6.04 -7.18
CA ASN A 206 -9.02 7.09 -6.77
C ASN A 206 -9.62 6.82 -5.38
N ALA A 207 -9.80 5.54 -5.02
CA ALA A 207 -10.42 5.10 -3.78
C ALA A 207 -9.91 3.71 -3.38
N LYS A 208 -9.93 3.41 -2.07
CA LYS A 208 -9.47 2.13 -1.53
C LYS A 208 -10.28 0.95 -2.06
N GLU A 209 -11.59 1.12 -2.24
CA GLU A 209 -12.51 0.08 -2.73
C GLU A 209 -12.19 -0.30 -4.18
N THR A 210 -11.70 0.66 -4.97
CA THR A 210 -11.26 0.40 -6.36
C THR A 210 -9.93 -0.36 -6.38
N PHE A 211 -9.04 -0.07 -5.43
CA PHE A 211 -7.80 -0.81 -5.24
C PHE A 211 -8.05 -2.25 -4.80
N GLU A 212 -9.00 -2.48 -3.88
CA GLU A 212 -9.38 -3.82 -3.39
C GLU A 212 -10.02 -4.70 -4.48
N LYS A 213 -10.60 -4.09 -5.51
CA LYS A 213 -11.03 -4.79 -6.74
C LYS A 213 -9.86 -5.14 -7.68
N GLY A 214 -8.62 -4.81 -7.32
CA GLY A 214 -7.41 -5.04 -8.12
C GLY A 214 -7.28 -4.13 -9.35
N LEU A 215 -8.10 -3.08 -9.46
CA LEU A 215 -8.22 -2.29 -10.70
C LEU A 215 -7.06 -1.30 -10.92
N CYS A 216 -6.23 -1.06 -9.89
CA CYS A 216 -5.24 0.02 -9.87
C CYS A 216 -3.77 -0.43 -9.98
N LEU A 217 -3.47 -1.69 -10.34
CA LEU A 217 -2.09 -2.22 -10.34
C LEU A 217 -1.20 -1.76 -11.51
N SER A 218 -1.30 -0.53 -12.01
CA SER A 218 -0.55 -0.04 -13.17
C SER A 218 0.66 0.81 -12.75
N CYS A 219 1.82 0.60 -13.38
CA CYS A 219 3.00 1.45 -13.19
C CYS A 219 3.22 2.50 -14.29
N ARG A 220 2.47 2.47 -15.39
CA ARG A 220 2.60 3.45 -16.48
C ARG A 220 2.39 4.88 -16.00
N LYS A 221 3.21 5.82 -16.48
CA LYS A 221 3.11 7.27 -16.19
C LYS A 221 3.02 7.57 -14.68
N ASN A 222 3.94 7.01 -13.88
CA ASN A 222 4.02 7.22 -12.43
C ASN A 222 2.74 6.81 -11.67
N ARG A 223 1.99 5.84 -12.20
CA ARG A 223 0.82 5.27 -11.50
C ARG A 223 1.21 4.27 -10.41
N CYS A 224 2.49 3.96 -10.26
CA CYS A 224 3.01 3.30 -9.08
C CYS A 224 4.26 4.04 -8.61
N ASN A 225 4.60 3.87 -7.33
CA ASN A 225 5.81 4.43 -6.73
C ASN A 225 6.25 3.56 -5.55
N ASN A 226 7.47 3.77 -5.06
CA ASN A 226 7.99 3.09 -3.90
C ASN A 226 7.49 3.77 -2.62
N LEU A 227 7.15 2.97 -1.60
CA LEU A 227 6.89 3.47 -0.26
C LEU A 227 8.22 3.79 0.45
N GLY A 228 8.26 4.94 1.14
CA GLY A 228 9.33 5.30 2.07
C GLY A 228 10.53 5.97 1.40
N TYR A 229 11.74 5.61 1.82
CA TYR A 229 12.95 6.35 1.50
C TYR A 229 13.25 6.45 0.00
N THR A 230 13.03 5.37 -0.76
CA THR A 230 13.34 5.28 -2.21
C THR A 230 12.18 5.71 -3.12
N VAL A 231 11.25 6.53 -2.61
CA VAL A 231 10.17 7.12 -3.41
C VAL A 231 10.73 7.98 -4.55
N ASN A 232 10.16 7.85 -5.74
CA ASN A 232 10.47 8.75 -6.86
C ASN A 232 9.78 10.09 -6.60
N LYS A 233 10.56 11.19 -6.57
CA LYS A 233 10.10 12.55 -6.23
C LYS A 233 9.24 13.21 -7.32
N VAL A 234 8.12 12.59 -7.67
CA VAL A 234 7.21 13.05 -8.73
C VAL A 234 6.23 14.08 -8.17
N ARG A 235 6.26 15.30 -8.72
CA ARG A 235 5.28 16.35 -8.40
C ARG A 235 4.17 16.37 -9.45
N ALA A 236 2.93 16.51 -9.00
CA ALA A 236 1.75 16.57 -9.86
C ALA A 236 0.87 17.76 -9.47
N LYS A 237 0.08 18.29 -10.42
CA LYS A 237 -0.85 19.41 -10.17
C LYS A 237 -1.91 19.13 -9.08
N ARG A 238 -2.16 17.87 -8.76
CA ARG A 238 -3.08 17.41 -7.71
C ARG A 238 -2.37 16.37 -6.87
N ASN A 239 -2.71 16.30 -5.58
CA ASN A 239 -2.21 15.27 -4.68
C ASN A 239 -2.49 13.87 -5.24
N THR A 240 -1.53 12.96 -5.05
CA THR A 240 -1.61 11.61 -5.59
C THR A 240 -1.83 10.60 -4.47
N LYS A 241 -3.07 10.11 -4.35
CA LYS A 241 -3.41 8.99 -3.45
C LYS A 241 -2.92 7.66 -4.03
N MET A 242 -2.14 6.92 -3.24
CA MET A 242 -1.64 5.60 -3.58
C MET A 242 -1.98 4.58 -2.49
N TYR A 243 -2.10 3.31 -2.87
CA TYR A 243 -2.49 2.22 -1.99
C TYR A 243 -1.61 1.00 -2.22
N LEU A 244 -1.41 0.21 -1.16
CA LEU A 244 -0.79 -1.10 -1.18
C LEU A 244 -1.36 -1.94 -0.03
N LYS A 245 -1.15 -3.25 -0.07
CA LYS A 245 -1.28 -4.13 1.10
C LYS A 245 0.10 -4.37 1.71
N THR A 246 0.15 -4.74 2.98
CA THR A 246 1.39 -5.09 3.69
C THR A 246 1.17 -6.28 4.61
N ARG A 247 2.27 -6.88 5.08
CA ARG A 247 2.24 -7.89 6.15
C ARG A 247 1.95 -7.25 7.52
N SER A 248 1.66 -8.09 8.50
CA SER A 248 1.53 -7.68 9.91
C SER A 248 2.87 -7.36 10.57
N GLN A 249 3.98 -7.90 10.06
CA GLN A 249 5.32 -7.75 10.64
C GLN A 249 6.40 -7.52 9.55
N MET A 250 7.52 -6.92 9.96
CA MET A 250 8.65 -6.61 9.09
C MET A 250 9.39 -7.91 8.68
N PRO A 251 9.91 -8.03 7.43
CA PRO A 251 9.78 -7.09 6.32
C PRO A 251 8.35 -7.06 5.77
N TYR A 252 7.82 -5.89 5.41
CA TYR A 252 6.39 -5.70 5.18
C TYR A 252 5.89 -6.01 3.77
N LYS A 253 6.81 -6.25 2.83
CA LYS A 253 6.53 -6.50 1.41
C LYS A 253 5.55 -7.65 1.18
N VAL A 254 4.61 -7.42 0.27
CA VAL A 254 3.75 -8.44 -0.35
C VAL A 254 3.75 -8.26 -1.87
N PHE A 255 3.27 -9.28 -2.57
CA PHE A 255 3.06 -9.29 -4.01
C PHE A 255 1.57 -9.14 -4.31
N HIS A 256 1.21 -8.30 -5.28
CA HIS A 256 -0.17 -7.94 -5.60
C HIS A 256 -0.60 -8.54 -6.94
N TYR A 257 -1.74 -9.23 -6.94
CA TYR A 257 -2.31 -9.87 -8.12
C TYR A 257 -3.75 -9.42 -8.29
N GLN A 258 -4.07 -8.86 -9.46
CA GLN A 258 -5.45 -8.69 -9.88
C GLN A 258 -5.92 -10.00 -10.50
N VAL A 259 -6.99 -10.56 -9.99
CA VAL A 259 -7.65 -11.76 -10.54
C VAL A 259 -9.00 -11.34 -11.13
N LYS A 260 -9.23 -11.70 -12.39
CA LYS A 260 -10.49 -11.47 -13.10
C LYS A 260 -11.08 -12.78 -13.58
N ILE A 261 -12.33 -13.03 -13.20
CA ILE A 261 -13.06 -14.26 -13.47
C ILE A 261 -14.42 -13.91 -14.02
N HIS A 262 -14.81 -14.57 -15.11
CA HIS A 262 -16.17 -14.52 -15.61
C HIS A 262 -16.92 -15.75 -15.10
N PHE A 263 -18.03 -15.54 -14.39
CA PHE A 263 -18.82 -16.61 -13.79
C PHE A 263 -20.00 -16.93 -14.70
N PHE A 264 -19.89 -17.98 -15.52
CA PHE A 264 -21.01 -18.42 -16.36
C PHE A 264 -22.00 -19.23 -15.53
N GLY A 265 -23.27 -19.17 -15.88
CA GLY A 265 -24.30 -19.99 -15.24
C GLY A 265 -25.62 -19.93 -15.98
N LYS A 266 -26.46 -20.95 -15.79
CA LYS A 266 -27.79 -21.04 -16.40
C LYS A 266 -28.85 -20.30 -15.59
N ALA A 267 -28.79 -20.41 -14.27
CA ALA A 267 -29.68 -19.70 -13.36
C ALA A 267 -29.18 -18.29 -13.09
N ASN A 268 -30.08 -17.30 -13.13
CA ASN A 268 -29.74 -15.93 -12.77
C ASN A 268 -29.60 -15.81 -11.25
N VAL A 269 -28.37 -15.72 -10.76
CA VAL A 269 -28.05 -15.76 -9.33
C VAL A 269 -27.02 -14.68 -9.02
N THR A 270 -27.31 -13.92 -7.97
CA THR A 270 -26.40 -12.96 -7.37
C THR A 270 -26.18 -13.34 -5.92
N LYS A 271 -24.92 -13.42 -5.49
CA LYS A 271 -24.53 -13.65 -4.10
C LYS A 271 -23.56 -12.58 -3.67
N THR A 272 -23.72 -12.08 -2.46
CA THR A 272 -22.87 -11.06 -1.87
C THR A 272 -22.06 -11.65 -0.73
N ASN A 273 -20.92 -11.02 -0.41
CA ASN A 273 -20.05 -11.37 0.72
C ASN A 273 -19.67 -12.86 0.80
N GLN A 274 -19.36 -13.47 -0.34
CA GLN A 274 -19.07 -14.90 -0.40
C GLN A 274 -17.58 -15.20 -0.10
N PRO A 275 -17.27 -16.18 0.78
CA PRO A 275 -15.90 -16.55 1.11
C PRO A 275 -15.28 -17.46 0.05
N PHE A 276 -14.03 -17.16 -0.31
CA PHE A 276 -13.22 -17.94 -1.25
C PHE A 276 -11.83 -18.18 -0.71
N LEU A 277 -11.25 -19.31 -1.08
CA LEU A 277 -9.82 -19.57 -0.95
C LEU A 277 -9.18 -19.57 -2.34
N VAL A 278 -8.07 -18.86 -2.47
CA VAL A 278 -7.23 -18.89 -3.67
C VAL A 278 -5.88 -19.46 -3.30
N SER A 279 -5.38 -20.41 -4.10
CA SER A 279 -3.99 -20.85 -4.00
C SER A 279 -3.24 -20.52 -5.28
N LEU A 280 -2.01 -20.03 -5.13
CA LEU A 280 -1.13 -19.63 -6.21
C LEU A 280 0.10 -20.53 -6.22
N TYR A 281 0.43 -21.10 -7.37
CA TYR A 281 1.56 -22.00 -7.56
C TYR A 281 2.45 -21.46 -8.66
N GLY A 282 3.70 -21.13 -8.33
CA GLY A 282 4.66 -20.59 -9.28
C GLY A 282 5.94 -21.41 -9.38
N THR A 283 6.90 -20.90 -10.13
CA THR A 283 8.19 -21.56 -10.38
C THR A 283 9.08 -21.67 -9.16
N ALA A 284 8.96 -20.74 -8.21
CA ALA A 284 9.86 -20.67 -7.05
C ALA A 284 9.21 -21.16 -5.76
N SER A 285 7.90 -20.97 -5.60
CA SER A 285 7.17 -21.34 -4.39
C SER A 285 5.66 -21.36 -4.64
N GLU A 286 4.90 -21.64 -3.59
CA GLU A 286 3.44 -21.70 -3.58
C GLU A 286 2.88 -20.96 -2.37
N SER A 287 1.70 -20.35 -2.54
CA SER A 287 0.94 -19.69 -1.48
C SER A 287 -0.47 -20.27 -1.50
N LYS A 288 -0.76 -21.14 -0.53
CA LYS A 288 -2.03 -21.89 -0.47
C LYS A 288 -3.06 -21.19 0.42
N ASN A 289 -4.33 -21.44 0.14
CA ASN A 289 -5.47 -21.07 1.00
C ASN A 289 -5.53 -19.60 1.39
N ILE A 290 -5.23 -18.69 0.45
CA ILE A 290 -5.38 -17.25 0.67
C ILE A 290 -6.88 -16.94 0.75
N ALA A 291 -7.34 -16.62 1.96
CA ALA A 291 -8.74 -16.29 2.22
C ALA A 291 -9.09 -14.89 1.71
N LEU A 292 -10.22 -14.79 1.01
CA LEU A 292 -10.80 -13.53 0.56
C LEU A 292 -12.33 -13.59 0.52
N VAL A 293 -12.96 -12.45 0.73
CA VAL A 293 -14.42 -12.31 0.65
C VAL A 293 -14.75 -11.49 -0.59
N LEU A 294 -15.49 -12.07 -1.52
CA LEU A 294 -15.97 -11.35 -2.70
C LEU A 294 -17.26 -10.60 -2.37
N PRO A 295 -17.31 -9.27 -2.57
CA PRO A 295 -18.48 -8.47 -2.21
C PRO A 295 -19.71 -8.84 -3.05
N GLU A 296 -19.50 -9.22 -4.32
CA GLU A 296 -20.56 -9.68 -5.22
C GLU A 296 -20.00 -10.68 -6.26
N ILE A 297 -20.72 -11.79 -6.43
CA ILE A 297 -20.59 -12.71 -7.55
C ILE A 297 -21.97 -12.85 -8.21
N SER A 298 -22.00 -12.78 -9.53
CA SER A 298 -23.24 -12.71 -10.31
C SER A 298 -23.10 -13.55 -11.57
N THR A 299 -24.16 -14.28 -11.94
CA THR A 299 -24.21 -15.08 -13.18
C THR A 299 -23.98 -14.19 -14.41
N ASN A 300 -23.16 -14.68 -15.33
CA ASN A 300 -22.76 -14.04 -16.60
C ASN A 300 -22.12 -12.66 -16.41
N LYS A 301 -21.50 -12.42 -15.25
CA LYS A 301 -20.72 -11.21 -14.97
C LYS A 301 -19.26 -11.55 -14.70
N THR A 302 -18.41 -10.56 -14.96
CA THR A 302 -16.98 -10.63 -14.65
C THR A 302 -16.73 -9.95 -13.31
N SER A 303 -16.19 -10.67 -12.33
CA SER A 303 -15.71 -10.07 -11.09
C SER A 303 -14.20 -9.89 -11.13
N SER A 304 -13.72 -8.80 -10.55
CA SER A 304 -12.30 -8.45 -10.40
C SER A 304 -12.02 -8.22 -8.92
N PHE A 305 -10.96 -8.83 -8.42
CA PHE A 305 -10.55 -8.71 -7.01
C PHE A 305 -9.03 -8.75 -6.88
N LEU A 306 -8.54 -8.16 -5.79
CA LEU A 306 -7.14 -8.16 -5.42
C LEU A 306 -6.84 -9.40 -4.58
N VAL A 307 -5.79 -10.12 -4.95
CA VAL A 307 -5.15 -11.17 -4.15
C VAL A 307 -3.74 -10.70 -3.83
N TYR A 308 -3.26 -10.92 -2.61
CA TYR A 308 -1.89 -10.60 -2.23
C TYR A 308 -1.28 -11.71 -1.39
N THR A 309 0.05 -11.85 -1.44
CA THR A 309 0.80 -12.84 -0.66
C THR A 309 2.18 -12.33 -0.28
N GLU A 310 2.69 -12.77 0.86
CA GLU A 310 4.06 -12.49 1.31
C GLU A 310 5.11 -13.36 0.61
N VAL A 311 4.70 -14.46 -0.02
CA VAL A 311 5.59 -15.42 -0.65
C VAL A 311 5.97 -14.97 -2.05
N ASN A 312 7.27 -14.93 -2.35
CA ASN A 312 7.74 -14.78 -3.72
C ASN A 312 7.58 -16.12 -4.46
N ILE A 313 6.46 -16.28 -5.16
CA ILE A 313 6.14 -17.51 -5.89
C ILE A 313 6.86 -17.61 -7.25
N GLY A 314 7.57 -16.58 -7.70
CA GLY A 314 8.17 -16.52 -9.04
C GLY A 314 7.13 -16.35 -10.14
N ASP A 315 7.32 -17.00 -11.29
CA ASP A 315 6.38 -16.94 -12.39
C ASP A 315 5.19 -17.87 -12.11
N LEU A 316 3.96 -17.31 -12.13
CA LEU A 316 2.74 -18.04 -11.81
C LEU A 316 2.43 -19.09 -12.89
N LEU A 317 2.26 -20.34 -12.49
CA LEU A 317 2.03 -21.50 -13.37
C LEU A 317 0.61 -22.07 -13.24
N MET A 318 0.07 -22.08 -12.03
CA MET A 318 -1.25 -22.61 -11.73
C MET A 318 -1.91 -21.81 -10.60
N LEU A 319 -3.23 -21.73 -10.64
CA LEU A 319 -4.02 -21.21 -9.53
C LEU A 319 -5.22 -22.11 -9.27
N THR A 320 -5.62 -22.19 -8.01
CA THR A 320 -6.86 -22.86 -7.61
C THR A 320 -7.80 -21.87 -6.96
N LEU A 321 -9.10 -22.11 -7.15
CA LEU A 321 -10.17 -21.32 -6.56
C LEU A 321 -11.18 -22.25 -5.89
N GLN A 322 -11.41 -22.05 -4.61
CA GLN A 322 -12.39 -22.80 -3.83
C GLN A 322 -13.45 -21.84 -3.30
N TRP A 323 -14.72 -22.20 -3.48
CA TRP A 323 -15.85 -21.46 -2.89
C TRP A 323 -16.19 -22.13 -1.55
N GLU A 324 -15.97 -21.42 -0.44
CA GLU A 324 -16.18 -22.00 0.89
C GLU A 324 -17.65 -22.06 1.31
N LYS A 325 -17.94 -22.94 2.27
CA LYS A 325 -19.26 -23.01 2.92
C LYS A 325 -19.44 -21.84 3.87
N GLU A 326 -20.66 -21.33 3.97
CA GLU A 326 -21.02 -20.39 5.03
C GLU A 326 -21.49 -21.20 6.23
N SER A 327 -20.56 -21.58 7.12
CA SER A 327 -20.83 -22.31 8.36
C SER A 327 -21.39 -23.74 8.20
N ILE A 328 -21.16 -24.56 9.22
CA ILE A 328 -21.57 -25.98 9.31
C ILE A 328 -23.08 -26.10 9.56
N PHE A 329 -23.75 -25.00 9.95
CA PHE A 329 -25.16 -24.96 10.36
C PHE A 329 -26.08 -24.18 9.41
N SER A 330 -25.68 -23.91 8.15
CA SER A 330 -26.60 -23.29 7.18
C SER A 330 -27.49 -24.35 6.52
N TRP A 331 -28.75 -24.46 6.98
CA TRP A 331 -29.75 -25.40 6.46
C TRP A 331 -30.11 -25.13 4.99
N SER A 332 -29.68 -23.99 4.43
CA SER A 332 -29.89 -23.60 3.03
C SER A 332 -29.00 -24.35 2.03
N ASP A 333 -27.86 -24.91 2.47
CA ASP A 333 -26.96 -25.69 1.62
C ASP A 333 -27.52 -27.09 1.28
N TRP A 334 -28.60 -27.54 1.95
CA TRP A 334 -29.28 -28.79 1.65
C TRP A 334 -30.21 -28.74 0.43
N TRP A 335 -30.64 -27.55 0.00
CA TRP A 335 -31.72 -27.42 -0.99
C TRP A 335 -31.30 -26.72 -2.30
N THR A 336 -30.16 -26.00 -2.35
CA THR A 336 -29.70 -25.37 -3.60
C THR A 336 -28.17 -25.33 -3.74
N SER A 337 -27.60 -26.23 -4.56
CA SER A 337 -26.17 -26.14 -4.92
C SER A 337 -25.99 -25.25 -6.16
N TYR A 338 -25.66 -23.98 -5.93
CA TYR A 338 -25.28 -23.09 -7.03
C TYR A 338 -23.93 -23.52 -7.63
N THR A 339 -23.89 -23.61 -8.96
CA THR A 339 -22.67 -23.94 -9.70
C THR A 339 -22.39 -22.80 -10.67
N PHE A 340 -21.15 -22.33 -10.68
CA PHE A 340 -20.64 -21.44 -11.72
C PHE A 340 -19.65 -22.17 -12.61
N ASP A 341 -19.77 -21.95 -13.91
CA ASP A 341 -18.86 -22.49 -14.90
C ASP A 341 -17.77 -21.44 -15.17
N ILE A 342 -16.51 -21.84 -15.06
CA ILE A 342 -15.37 -20.95 -15.29
C ILE A 342 -14.45 -21.58 -16.33
N GLN A 343 -14.26 -20.87 -17.45
CA GLN A 343 -13.38 -21.32 -18.52
C GLN A 343 -11.96 -20.80 -18.36
N ARG A 344 -11.84 -19.50 -18.02
CA ARG A 344 -10.58 -18.78 -18.00
C ARG A 344 -10.52 -17.81 -16.84
N VAL A 345 -9.32 -17.66 -16.28
CA VAL A 345 -8.97 -16.69 -15.25
C VAL A 345 -7.87 -15.79 -15.79
N ARG A 346 -8.07 -14.47 -15.76
CA ARG A 346 -7.05 -13.49 -16.17
C ARG A 346 -6.39 -12.93 -14.92
N VAL A 347 -5.06 -12.97 -14.88
CA VAL A 347 -4.28 -12.47 -13.76
C VAL A 347 -3.35 -11.36 -14.24
N LYS A 348 -3.23 -10.29 -13.45
CA LYS A 348 -2.17 -9.29 -13.62
C LYS A 348 -1.34 -9.21 -12.35
N ALA A 349 -0.05 -9.47 -12.45
CA ALA A 349 0.90 -9.22 -11.37
C ALA A 349 1.31 -7.75 -11.35
N GLY A 350 1.23 -7.11 -10.19
CA GLY A 350 1.57 -5.71 -9.99
C GLY A 350 3.08 -5.48 -10.07
N GLU A 351 3.87 -6.22 -9.31
CA GLU A 351 5.31 -5.97 -9.17
C GLU A 351 6.07 -6.23 -10.48
N THR A 352 5.66 -7.24 -11.25
CA THR A 352 6.29 -7.58 -12.54
C THR A 352 5.58 -6.96 -13.74
N GLN A 353 4.42 -6.30 -13.53
CA GLN A 353 3.51 -5.79 -14.56
C GLN A 353 3.06 -6.84 -15.62
N LYS A 354 3.33 -8.14 -15.43
CA LYS A 354 2.96 -9.22 -16.35
C LYS A 354 1.45 -9.47 -16.32
N LYS A 355 0.87 -9.73 -17.50
CA LYS A 355 -0.51 -10.21 -17.67
C LYS A 355 -0.48 -11.66 -18.11
N MET A 356 -1.31 -12.50 -17.50
CA MET A 356 -1.35 -13.94 -17.70
C MET A 356 -2.80 -14.41 -17.83
N VAL A 357 -3.00 -15.51 -18.55
CA VAL A 357 -4.30 -16.16 -18.69
C VAL A 357 -4.15 -17.62 -18.31
N PHE A 358 -5.05 -18.09 -17.46
CA PHE A 358 -5.13 -19.45 -16.97
C PHE A 358 -6.43 -20.08 -17.47
N CYS A 359 -6.34 -21.32 -17.91
CA CYS A 359 -7.41 -22.07 -18.53
C CYS A 359 -7.73 -23.30 -17.66
N SER A 360 -9.01 -23.68 -17.64
CA SER A 360 -9.41 -24.98 -17.10
C SER A 360 -8.74 -26.12 -17.88
N ARG A 361 -8.33 -27.20 -17.19
CA ARG A 361 -7.72 -28.39 -17.83
C ARG A 361 -8.70 -29.07 -18.80
N ASP A 362 -9.95 -29.20 -18.38
CA ASP A 362 -11.01 -29.89 -19.15
C ASP A 362 -11.86 -28.91 -19.98
N GLY A 363 -11.37 -27.69 -20.18
CA GLY A 363 -12.06 -26.62 -20.91
C GLY A 363 -13.06 -25.82 -20.05
N ILE A 364 -13.77 -26.46 -19.12
CA ILE A 364 -14.68 -25.83 -18.16
C ILE A 364 -14.43 -26.38 -16.76
N SER A 365 -14.20 -25.49 -15.79
CA SER A 365 -14.16 -25.85 -14.37
C SER A 365 -15.47 -25.47 -13.69
N TYR A 366 -16.11 -26.44 -13.05
CA TYR A 366 -17.34 -26.25 -12.29
C TYR A 366 -17.02 -25.84 -10.86
N LEU A 367 -17.30 -24.59 -10.50
CA LEU A 367 -17.12 -24.08 -9.16
C LEU A 367 -18.42 -24.22 -8.36
N ARG A 368 -18.40 -25.08 -7.34
CA ARG A 368 -19.54 -25.34 -6.45
C ARG A 368 -19.19 -24.94 -5.03
N LYS A 369 -20.13 -24.29 -4.35
CA LYS A 369 -19.99 -23.91 -2.93
C LYS A 369 -19.73 -25.15 -2.07
N GLY A 370 -18.69 -25.09 -1.24
CA GLY A 370 -18.32 -26.14 -0.29
C GLY A 370 -17.81 -27.44 -0.91
N LYS A 371 -17.39 -27.42 -2.17
CA LYS A 371 -16.80 -28.57 -2.88
C LYS A 371 -15.31 -28.32 -3.16
N GLU A 372 -14.70 -29.23 -3.92
CA GLU A 372 -13.29 -29.16 -4.30
C GLU A 372 -12.95 -27.89 -5.08
N ALA A 373 -11.67 -27.52 -5.04
CA ALA A 373 -11.18 -26.33 -5.70
C ALA A 373 -11.13 -26.53 -7.23
N ALA A 374 -11.59 -25.52 -7.97
CA ALA A 374 -11.40 -25.43 -9.41
C ALA A 374 -9.92 -25.13 -9.72
N VAL A 375 -9.32 -25.92 -10.61
CA VAL A 375 -7.88 -25.82 -10.97
C VAL A 375 -7.72 -25.18 -12.34
N PHE A 376 -6.85 -24.17 -12.43
CA PHE A 376 -6.52 -23.48 -13.68
C PHE A 376 -5.01 -23.43 -13.89
N VAL A 377 -4.57 -23.85 -15.07
CA VAL A 377 -3.14 -23.87 -15.47
C VAL A 377 -2.91 -22.78 -16.51
N LYS A 378 -1.71 -22.20 -16.55
CA LYS A 378 -1.34 -21.19 -17.55
C LYS A 378 -1.67 -21.72 -18.95
N CYS A 379 -2.48 -20.98 -19.70
CA CYS A 379 -2.90 -21.43 -21.03
C CYS A 379 -1.66 -21.54 -21.94
N MET A 380 -1.58 -22.58 -22.76
CA MET A 380 -0.61 -22.59 -23.84
C MET A 380 -0.96 -21.47 -24.82
N GLU A 381 -0.01 -20.58 -25.10
CA GLU A 381 -0.16 -19.64 -26.20
C GLU A 381 -0.22 -20.47 -27.48
N LYS A 382 -1.40 -20.54 -28.12
CA LYS A 382 -1.45 -20.99 -29.51
C LYS A 382 -0.60 -19.99 -30.29
N PRO A 383 0.43 -20.42 -31.04
CA PRO A 383 1.18 -19.51 -31.89
C PRO A 383 0.17 -18.79 -32.77
N LYS A 384 0.26 -17.46 -32.85
CA LYS A 384 -0.53 -16.68 -33.80
C LYS A 384 -0.32 -17.34 -35.16
N LYS A 385 -1.36 -17.96 -35.73
CA LYS A 385 -1.38 -18.26 -37.15
C LYS A 385 -1.18 -16.93 -37.85
N ARG A 386 0.03 -16.66 -38.34
CA ARG A 386 0.21 -15.69 -39.43
C ARG A 386 -0.70 -16.22 -40.54
N GLY A 387 -1.70 -15.44 -40.93
CA GLY A 387 -2.54 -15.79 -42.06
C GLY A 387 -1.65 -15.95 -43.30
N PRO A 388 -1.98 -16.85 -44.24
CA PRO A 388 -1.31 -16.87 -45.53
C PRO A 388 -1.71 -15.58 -46.25
N GLY A 389 -0.83 -14.59 -46.25
CA GLY A 389 -1.13 -13.29 -46.86
C GLY A 389 -0.02 -12.23 -46.80
N ASP A 390 1.19 -12.56 -46.38
CA ASP A 390 2.35 -11.67 -46.47
C ASP A 390 3.60 -12.49 -46.84
N LEU A 391 3.60 -13.07 -48.05
CA LEU A 391 4.78 -13.64 -48.71
C LEU A 391 4.67 -13.38 -50.21
N GLU A 392 4.83 -12.11 -50.56
CA GLU A 392 5.16 -11.54 -51.87
C GLU A 392 5.36 -10.05 -51.50
N GLU A 393 6.48 -9.37 -51.68
CA GLU A 393 7.47 -9.41 -52.75
C GLU A 393 8.59 -8.47 -52.27
N LYS A 394 9.85 -8.93 -52.26
CA LYS A 394 11.07 -8.09 -52.37
C LYS A 394 12.30 -9.00 -52.31
N SER A 395 12.55 -9.71 -53.41
CA SER A 395 13.90 -10.10 -53.79
C SER A 395 14.17 -9.48 -55.15
N SER A 396 15.05 -8.48 -55.20
CA SER A 396 15.92 -8.11 -56.32
C SER A 396 16.28 -6.63 -56.20
N GLN A 397 17.49 -6.37 -55.71
CA GLN A 397 18.46 -5.45 -56.31
C GLN A 397 19.69 -5.39 -55.39
N GLU A 398 20.58 -6.35 -55.59
CA GLU A 398 22.03 -6.15 -55.46
C GLU A 398 22.55 -5.87 -56.87
N TYR A 399 23.16 -4.70 -57.08
CA TYR A 399 24.26 -4.39 -58.01
C TYR A 399 24.78 -3.01 -57.59
N SER A 400 25.97 -2.96 -56.97
CA SER A 400 27.19 -2.23 -57.40
C SER A 400 26.99 -0.70 -57.60
N GLU A 401 27.76 0.21 -57.01
CA GLU A 401 29.22 0.42 -57.10
C GLU A 401 29.66 1.45 -56.03
N GLU A 402 30.95 1.36 -55.64
CA GLU A 402 31.88 2.38 -55.12
C GLU A 402 31.50 3.31 -53.94
#